data_AF-A0A661YUH2-F1
#
_entry.id   AF-A0A661YUH2-F1
#
_cell.length_a   1.000
_cell.length_b   1.000
_cell.length_c   1.000
_cell.angle_alpha   90.00
_cell.angle_beta   90.00
_cell.angle_gamma   90.00
#
_symmetry.space_group_name_H-M   'P 1'
#
loop_
_entity.id
_entity.type
_entity.pdbx_description
1 polymer ?
#
loop_
_entity_poly.entity_id
_entity_poly.type
_entity_poly.pdbx_seq_one_letter_code
_entity_poly.pdbx_strand_id
1 'polypeptide(L)'
;MVSKKQKTFIEELIDKLLIDYTRNFSQLCIITPNRRAQVFIKNYLQEKGIPMLLPTLFSIDDFIQHLSPYTILDNIDLSFELYLVYKELEGEDAQPFEHFIKWATVLINDFNEIDMHLGDANALFNYLSDDYAIREWNLGIKDLTDFQKNYLAFFHKLNDYYQYF
;
A
#
# COMPACT_ATOMS: atom_id res chain seq x y z
N MET A 1 8.83 -41.17 -25.36
CA MET A 1 9.44 -40.49 -24.20
C MET A 1 8.44 -39.46 -23.69
N VAL A 2 7.82 -39.70 -22.53
CA VAL A 2 6.94 -38.70 -21.92
C VAL A 2 7.85 -37.65 -21.29
N SER A 3 7.78 -36.41 -21.79
CA SER A 3 8.49 -35.28 -21.21
C SER A 3 8.07 -35.13 -19.75
N LYS A 4 9.02 -35.24 -18.82
CA LYS A 4 8.76 -35.08 -17.39
C LYS A 4 8.47 -33.59 -17.18
N LYS A 5 7.20 -33.22 -17.05
CA LYS A 5 6.78 -31.85 -16.77
C LYS A 5 7.57 -31.33 -15.57
N GLN A 6 8.29 -30.23 -15.75
CA GLN A 6 9.02 -29.59 -14.67
C GLN A 6 8.02 -29.09 -13.64
N LYS A 7 8.24 -29.44 -12.37
CA LYS A 7 7.38 -28.96 -11.29
C LYS A 7 7.63 -27.49 -11.05
N THR A 8 6.57 -26.77 -10.70
CA THR A 8 6.71 -25.39 -10.23
C THR A 8 7.21 -25.37 -8.79
N PHE A 9 7.75 -24.23 -8.34
CA PHE A 9 8.15 -24.06 -6.95
C PHE A 9 7.03 -24.38 -5.95
N ILE A 10 5.79 -23.96 -6.24
CA ILE A 10 4.63 -24.24 -5.38
C ILE A 10 4.39 -25.75 -5.28
N GLU A 11 4.46 -26.46 -6.40
CA GLU A 11 4.24 -27.91 -6.42
C GLU A 11 5.32 -28.66 -5.62
N GLU A 12 6.59 -28.26 -5.76
CA GLU A 12 7.70 -28.84 -5.00
C GLU A 12 7.59 -28.55 -3.51
N LEU A 13 7.22 -27.33 -3.14
CA LEU A 13 7.00 -26.92 -1.75
C LEU A 13 5.86 -27.73 -1.13
N ILE A 14 4.71 -27.84 -1.80
CA ILE A 14 3.57 -28.59 -1.28
C ILE A 14 3.91 -30.07 -1.13
N ASP A 15 4.62 -30.66 -2.09
CA ASP A 15 5.08 -32.05 -1.97
C ASP A 15 5.98 -32.27 -0.76
N LYS A 16 6.91 -31.35 -0.53
CA LYS A 16 7.77 -31.40 0.65
C LYS A 16 6.97 -31.25 1.94
N LEU A 17 6.03 -30.30 2.01
CA LEU A 17 5.20 -30.09 3.20
C LEU A 17 4.29 -31.29 3.51
N LEU A 18 3.77 -31.98 2.49
CA LEU A 18 2.98 -33.20 2.68
C LEU A 18 3.81 -34.35 3.28
N ILE A 19 5.10 -34.43 2.91
CA ILE A 19 6.04 -35.42 3.47
C ILE A 19 6.45 -35.02 4.89
N ASP A 20 6.86 -33.78 5.10
CA ASP A 20 7.38 -33.30 6.38
C ASP A 20 6.27 -33.22 7.45
N TYR A 21 5.02 -32.95 7.05
CA TYR A 21 3.87 -32.75 7.95
C TYR A 21 2.70 -33.71 7.66
N THR A 22 2.95 -34.97 7.30
CA THR A 22 1.90 -35.91 6.87
C THR A 22 0.67 -36.01 7.80
N ARG A 23 0.87 -35.91 9.12
CA ARG A 23 -0.25 -35.97 10.11
C ARG A 23 -0.80 -34.61 10.51
N ASN A 24 -0.05 -33.53 10.28
CA ASN A 24 -0.32 -32.20 10.81
C ASN A 24 -0.43 -31.13 9.71
N PHE A 25 -0.56 -31.52 8.44
CA PHE A 25 -0.59 -30.59 7.32
C PHE A 25 -1.72 -29.55 7.47
N SER A 26 -2.89 -29.96 7.98
CA SER A 26 -4.01 -29.06 8.25
C SER A 26 -3.77 -28.06 9.38
N GLN A 27 -2.75 -28.26 10.21
CA GLN A 27 -2.36 -27.34 11.28
C GLN A 27 -1.40 -26.26 10.79
N LEU A 28 -0.94 -26.33 9.54
CA LEU A 28 -0.10 -25.31 8.96
C LEU A 28 -0.91 -24.05 8.64
N CYS A 29 -0.25 -22.91 8.78
CA CYS A 29 -0.70 -21.65 8.22
C CYS A 29 0.28 -21.28 7.10
N ILE A 30 -0.20 -21.26 5.86
CA ILE A 30 0.61 -20.94 4.69
C ILE A 30 0.24 -19.54 4.22
N ILE A 31 1.21 -18.63 4.28
CA ILE A 31 1.08 -17.24 3.84
C ILE A 31 1.69 -17.12 2.45
N THR A 32 0.95 -16.54 1.51
CA THR A 32 1.36 -16.38 0.12
C THR A 32 1.46 -14.91 -0.29
N PRO A 33 2.27 -14.55 -1.30
CA PRO A 33 2.40 -13.16 -1.74
C PRO A 33 1.08 -12.53 -2.21
N ASN A 34 0.18 -13.33 -2.76
CA ASN A 34 -1.14 -12.89 -3.21
C ASN A 34 -2.12 -14.07 -3.20
N ARG A 35 -3.41 -13.78 -3.38
CA ARG A 35 -4.49 -14.78 -3.40
C ARG A 35 -4.39 -15.78 -4.57
N ARG A 36 -3.75 -15.42 -5.70
CA ARG A 36 -3.60 -16.33 -6.85
C ARG A 36 -2.77 -17.56 -6.50
N ALA A 37 -1.68 -17.38 -5.73
CA ALA A 37 -0.85 -18.49 -5.26
C ALA A 37 -1.66 -19.52 -4.44
N GLN A 38 -2.62 -19.07 -3.63
CA GLN A 38 -3.50 -19.97 -2.88
C GLN A 38 -4.38 -20.83 -3.81
N VAL A 39 -4.88 -20.24 -4.91
CA VAL A 39 -5.66 -20.97 -5.91
C VAL A 39 -4.80 -22.06 -6.55
N PHE A 40 -3.55 -21.76 -6.91
CA PHE A 40 -2.61 -22.76 -7.43
C PHE A 40 -2.36 -23.89 -6.43
N ILE A 41 -2.16 -23.58 -5.14
CA ILE A 41 -2.01 -24.59 -4.07
C ILE A 41 -3.24 -25.48 -3.99
N LYS A 42 -4.45 -24.89 -3.95
CA LYS A 42 -5.71 -25.63 -3.86
C LYS A 42 -5.91 -26.55 -5.07
N ASN A 43 -5.67 -26.06 -6.27
CA ASN A 43 -5.77 -26.85 -7.50
C ASN A 43 -4.78 -28.01 -7.50
N TYR A 44 -3.53 -27.77 -7.11
CA TYR A 44 -2.51 -28.81 -7.05
C TYR A 44 -2.86 -29.91 -6.02
N LEU A 45 -3.37 -29.53 -4.85
CA LEU A 45 -3.83 -30.47 -3.84
C LEU A 45 -5.07 -31.26 -4.31
N GLN A 46 -5.96 -30.65 -5.10
CA GLN A 46 -7.07 -31.37 -5.72
C GLN A 46 -6.60 -32.40 -6.75
N GLU A 47 -5.64 -32.04 -7.60
CA GLU A 47 -5.04 -32.95 -8.60
C GLU A 47 -4.38 -34.17 -7.97
N LYS A 48 -3.84 -34.03 -6.75
CA LYS A 48 -3.28 -35.15 -5.97
C LYS A 48 -4.33 -36.17 -5.55
N GLY A 49 -5.61 -35.77 -5.45
CA GLY A 49 -6.72 -36.66 -5.11
C GLY A 49 -6.67 -37.27 -3.70
N ILE A 50 -5.88 -36.68 -2.79
CA ILE A 50 -5.75 -37.17 -1.41
C ILE A 50 -6.82 -36.51 -0.55
N PRO A 51 -7.74 -37.28 0.07
CA PRO A 51 -8.71 -36.72 1.01
C PRO A 51 -7.98 -36.15 2.23
N MET A 52 -7.99 -34.83 2.38
CA MET A 52 -7.35 -34.15 3.50
C MET A 52 -8.03 -32.84 3.84
N LEU A 53 -7.85 -32.39 5.08
CA LEU A 53 -8.19 -31.02 5.49
C LEU A 53 -7.09 -30.07 5.01
N LEU A 54 -7.51 -28.95 4.42
CA LEU A 54 -6.59 -27.92 3.96
C LEU A 54 -6.00 -27.14 5.15
N PRO A 55 -4.75 -26.69 5.05
CA PRO A 55 -4.18 -25.71 5.96
C PRO A 55 -4.92 -24.37 5.81
N THR A 56 -4.75 -23.50 6.79
CA THR A 56 -5.15 -22.10 6.62
C THR A 56 -4.27 -21.45 5.57
N LEU A 57 -4.89 -20.78 4.60
CA LEU A 57 -4.23 -20.08 3.51
C LEU A 57 -4.57 -18.60 3.59
N PHE A 58 -3.55 -17.75 3.72
CA PHE A 58 -3.68 -16.30 3.71
C PHE A 58 -2.81 -15.69 2.61
N SER A 59 -3.23 -14.56 2.02
CA SER A 59 -2.27 -13.68 1.36
C SER A 59 -1.55 -12.87 2.44
N ILE A 60 -0.48 -12.18 2.09
CA ILE A 60 0.15 -11.23 3.02
C ILE A 60 -0.89 -10.21 3.51
N ASP A 61 -1.68 -9.64 2.60
CA ASP A 61 -2.74 -8.68 2.95
C ASP A 61 -3.80 -9.29 3.88
N ASP A 62 -4.31 -10.48 3.56
CA ASP A 62 -5.32 -11.16 4.38
C ASP A 62 -4.77 -11.51 5.77
N PHE A 63 -3.49 -11.88 5.84
CA PHE A 63 -2.82 -12.21 7.10
C PHE A 63 -2.64 -10.99 7.98
N ILE A 64 -2.19 -9.87 7.42
CA ILE A 64 -2.05 -8.59 8.13
C ILE A 64 -3.43 -8.12 8.61
N GLN A 65 -4.44 -8.17 7.75
CA GLN A 65 -5.81 -7.79 8.11
C GLN A 65 -6.37 -8.68 9.22
N HIS A 66 -6.09 -9.98 9.19
CA HIS A 66 -6.54 -10.92 10.23
C HIS A 66 -5.94 -10.60 11.61
N LEU A 67 -4.71 -10.11 11.66
CA LEU A 67 -4.04 -9.72 12.91
C LEU A 67 -4.40 -8.30 13.37
N SER A 68 -4.87 -7.47 12.46
CA SER A 68 -5.18 -6.07 12.70
C SER A 68 -6.59 -5.91 13.31
N PRO A 69 -6.77 -5.01 14.30
CA PRO A 69 -8.10 -4.59 14.74
C PRO A 69 -8.78 -3.62 13.75
N TYR A 70 -8.05 -3.14 12.74
CA TYR A 70 -8.51 -2.11 11.82
C TYR A 70 -9.17 -2.70 10.57
N THR A 71 -10.13 -1.97 10.03
CA THR A 71 -10.76 -2.27 8.74
C THR A 71 -10.07 -1.46 7.65
N ILE A 72 -9.75 -2.11 6.54
CA ILE A 72 -9.20 -1.44 5.36
C ILE A 72 -10.34 -0.67 4.68
N LEU A 73 -10.20 0.65 4.61
CA LEU A 73 -11.11 1.52 3.85
C LEU A 73 -10.80 1.45 2.36
N ASP A 74 -11.82 1.63 1.53
CA ASP A 74 -11.59 1.77 0.09
C ASP A 74 -11.13 3.20 -0.27
N ASN A 75 -10.68 3.38 -1.51
CA ASN A 75 -10.16 4.68 -1.96
C ASN A 75 -11.22 5.81 -1.93
N ILE A 76 -12.50 5.49 -2.04
CA ILE A 76 -13.58 6.48 -1.99
C ILE A 76 -13.72 6.96 -0.55
N ASP A 77 -13.82 6.03 0.39
CA ASP A 77 -13.89 6.33 1.82
C ASP A 77 -12.66 7.12 2.28
N LEU A 78 -11.45 6.68 1.91
CA LEU A 78 -10.20 7.39 2.22
C LEU A 78 -10.19 8.82 1.66
N SER A 79 -10.77 9.03 0.48
CA SER A 79 -10.85 10.37 -0.11
C SER A 79 -11.80 11.29 0.66
N PHE A 80 -12.88 10.75 1.24
CA PHE A 80 -13.76 11.53 2.11
C PHE A 80 -13.09 11.85 3.45
N GLU A 81 -12.42 10.88 4.06
CA GLU A 81 -11.68 11.10 5.32
C GLU A 81 -10.58 12.17 5.14
N LEU A 82 -9.78 12.06 4.07
CA LEU A 82 -8.75 13.06 3.77
C LEU A 82 -9.36 14.44 3.49
N TYR A 83 -10.54 14.49 2.88
CA TYR A 83 -11.23 15.76 2.65
C TYR A 83 -11.67 16.44 3.95
N LEU A 84 -12.07 15.68 4.97
CA LEU A 84 -12.41 16.23 6.28
C LEU A 84 -11.19 16.90 6.93
N VAL A 85 -10.04 16.21 6.91
CA VAL A 85 -8.76 16.74 7.39
C VAL A 85 -8.34 17.99 6.60
N TYR A 86 -8.41 17.92 5.27
CA TYR A 86 -8.13 19.05 4.38
C TYR A 86 -9.01 20.27 4.71
N LYS A 87 -10.32 20.07 4.91
CA LYS A 87 -11.24 21.15 5.27
C LYS A 87 -10.93 21.77 6.63
N GLU A 88 -10.55 20.96 7.60
CA GLU A 88 -10.20 21.45 8.94
C GLU A 88 -8.94 22.31 8.90
N LEU A 89 -7.93 21.90 8.13
CA LEU A 89 -6.66 22.60 8.01
C LEU A 89 -6.73 23.85 7.12
N GLU A 90 -7.48 23.80 6.01
CA GLU A 90 -7.61 24.94 5.09
C GLU A 90 -8.69 25.95 5.48
N GLY A 91 -9.67 25.55 6.29
CA GLY A 91 -10.74 26.45 6.75
C GLY A 91 -11.54 27.07 5.61
N GLU A 92 -11.56 28.41 5.53
CA GLU A 92 -12.29 29.15 4.49
C GLU A 92 -11.64 29.04 3.10
N ASP A 93 -10.35 28.69 3.04
CA ASP A 93 -9.61 28.52 1.78
C ASP A 93 -9.80 27.11 1.18
N ALA A 94 -10.50 26.22 1.89
CA ALA A 94 -10.74 24.85 1.44
C ALA A 94 -11.54 24.81 0.14
N GLN A 95 -10.99 24.14 -0.88
CA GLN A 95 -11.69 23.92 -2.14
C GLN A 95 -12.91 23.01 -1.96
N PRO A 96 -13.96 23.17 -2.78
CA PRO A 96 -15.07 22.21 -2.82
C PRO A 96 -14.59 20.80 -3.16
N PHE A 97 -15.31 19.79 -2.68
CA PHE A 97 -14.95 18.38 -2.83
C PHE A 97 -14.71 17.98 -4.29
N GLU A 98 -15.51 18.51 -5.22
CA GLU A 98 -15.41 18.22 -6.65
C GLU A 98 -14.07 18.67 -7.27
N HIS A 99 -13.41 19.65 -6.66
CA HIS A 99 -12.07 20.10 -7.04
C HIS A 99 -10.99 19.29 -6.32
N PHE A 100 -11.17 19.08 -5.02
CA PHE A 100 -10.25 18.30 -4.18
C PHE A 100 -10.06 16.86 -4.69
N ILE A 101 -11.16 16.17 -5.00
CA ILE A 101 -11.15 14.75 -5.39
C ILE A 101 -10.30 14.48 -6.64
N LYS A 102 -10.07 15.50 -7.49
CA LYS A 102 -9.27 15.38 -8.71
C LYS A 102 -7.79 15.08 -8.43
N TRP A 103 -7.28 15.46 -7.27
CA TRP A 103 -5.89 15.26 -6.86
C TRP A 103 -5.75 14.43 -5.57
N ALA A 104 -6.83 14.27 -4.80
CA ALA A 104 -6.85 13.49 -3.56
C ALA A 104 -6.30 12.07 -3.73
N THR A 105 -6.73 11.35 -4.78
CA THR A 105 -6.26 9.97 -5.02
C THR A 105 -4.76 9.89 -5.29
N VAL A 106 -4.17 10.90 -5.93
CA VAL A 106 -2.72 10.96 -6.12
C VAL A 106 -2.04 11.13 -4.77
N LEU A 107 -2.53 12.06 -3.95
CA LEU A 107 -1.96 12.31 -2.63
C LEU A 107 -2.06 11.09 -1.69
N ILE A 108 -3.19 10.39 -1.68
CA ILE A 108 -3.37 9.15 -0.91
C ILE A 108 -2.37 8.07 -1.34
N ASN A 109 -2.12 7.94 -2.65
CA ASN A 109 -1.13 6.99 -3.14
C ASN A 109 0.28 7.39 -2.71
N ASP A 110 0.62 8.69 -2.76
CA ASP A 110 1.92 9.17 -2.28
C ASP A 110 2.10 8.87 -0.78
N PHE A 111 1.06 9.05 0.04
CA PHE A 111 1.08 8.70 1.46
C PHE A 111 1.30 7.20 1.67
N ASN A 112 0.56 6.36 0.95
CA ASN A 112 0.71 4.91 1.03
C ASN A 112 2.12 4.45 0.60
N GLU A 113 2.73 5.08 -0.39
CA GLU A 113 4.11 4.77 -0.79
C GLU A 113 5.12 5.12 0.33
N ILE A 114 4.92 6.24 1.03
CA ILE A 114 5.75 6.60 2.19
C ILE A 114 5.64 5.52 3.27
N ASP A 115 4.41 5.12 3.61
CA ASP A 115 4.12 4.13 4.65
C ASP A 115 4.69 2.75 4.30
N MET A 116 4.46 2.30 3.07
CA MET A 116 4.95 1.00 2.58
C MET A 116 6.47 0.89 2.63
N HIS A 117 7.18 2.00 2.46
CA HIS A 117 8.64 2.06 2.50
C HIS A 117 9.19 2.40 3.90
N LEU A 118 8.33 2.56 4.91
CA LEU A 118 8.70 3.02 6.26
C LEU A 118 9.51 4.32 6.22
N GLY A 119 9.15 5.22 5.29
CA GLY A 119 9.82 6.48 5.08
C GLY A 119 9.54 7.49 6.20
N ASP A 120 10.49 8.39 6.45
CA ASP A 120 10.24 9.56 7.30
C ASP A 120 9.53 10.63 6.47
N ALA A 121 8.20 10.70 6.60
CA ALA A 121 7.36 11.65 5.88
C ALA A 121 7.77 13.10 6.12
N ASN A 122 8.11 13.46 7.36
CA ASN A 122 8.53 14.82 7.70
C ASN A 122 9.84 15.18 6.98
N ALA A 123 10.83 14.28 7.02
CA ALA A 123 12.08 14.48 6.31
C ALA A 123 11.86 14.58 4.79
N LEU A 124 10.97 13.75 4.23
CA LEU A 124 10.66 13.75 2.81
C LEU A 124 9.99 15.06 2.37
N PHE A 125 8.92 15.50 3.05
CA PHE A 125 8.21 16.72 2.67
C PHE A 125 9.08 17.98 2.88
N ASN A 126 9.91 18.01 3.93
CA ASN A 126 10.89 19.07 4.12
C ASN A 126 11.92 19.09 2.99
N TYR A 127 12.48 17.93 2.62
CA TYR A 127 13.42 17.83 1.51
C TYR A 127 12.78 18.27 0.18
N LEU A 128 11.54 17.87 -0.10
CA LEU A 128 10.82 18.30 -1.30
C LEU A 128 10.60 19.81 -1.33
N SER A 129 10.27 20.40 -0.18
CA SER A 129 10.12 21.86 -0.04
C SER A 129 11.45 22.58 -0.28
N ASP A 130 12.55 22.05 0.27
CA ASP A 130 13.90 22.60 0.10
C ASP A 130 14.40 22.46 -1.36
N ASP A 131 14.23 21.29 -1.99
CA ASP A 131 14.60 21.07 -3.40
C ASP A 131 13.86 22.04 -4.32
N TYR A 132 12.57 22.25 -4.07
CA TYR A 132 11.77 23.21 -4.82
C TYR A 132 12.22 24.65 -4.57
N ALA A 133 12.47 25.02 -3.30
CA ALA A 133 12.99 26.33 -2.95
C ALA A 133 14.33 26.62 -3.66
N ILE A 134 15.21 25.63 -3.74
CA ILE A 134 16.49 25.73 -4.48
C ILE A 134 16.25 25.93 -5.98
N ARG A 135 15.31 25.18 -6.59
CA ARG A 135 14.98 25.33 -8.03
C ARG A 135 14.39 26.69 -8.36
N GLU A 136 13.51 27.22 -7.51
CA GLU A 136 12.86 28.51 -7.71
C GLU A 136 13.75 29.69 -7.34
N TRP A 137 14.66 29.52 -6.39
CA TRP A 137 15.79 30.43 -6.17
C TRP A 137 16.73 30.38 -7.37
N ASN A 138 16.37 31.13 -8.41
CA ASN A 138 17.30 31.65 -9.39
C ASN A 138 18.34 32.55 -8.71
N LEU A 139 19.35 31.97 -8.04
CA LEU A 139 20.61 32.57 -7.59
C LEU A 139 20.57 34.10 -7.34
N GLY A 140 19.60 34.58 -6.56
CA GLY A 140 19.49 35.97 -6.10
C GLY A 140 19.11 37.05 -7.14
N ILE A 141 18.50 36.73 -8.29
CA ILE A 141 18.23 37.75 -9.34
C ILE A 141 16.82 38.38 -9.24
N LYS A 142 15.82 37.71 -8.66
CA LYS A 142 14.43 38.22 -8.51
C LYS A 142 13.72 37.68 -7.27
N ASP A 143 12.83 38.49 -6.69
CA ASP A 143 11.88 38.05 -5.66
C ASP A 143 10.94 36.96 -6.19
N LEU A 144 10.54 36.02 -5.33
CA LEU A 144 9.56 34.99 -5.66
C LEU A 144 8.20 35.62 -6.00
N THR A 145 7.61 35.16 -7.10
CA THR A 145 6.23 35.45 -7.48
C THR A 145 5.25 34.88 -6.46
N ASP A 146 4.05 35.47 -6.38
CA ASP A 146 2.99 34.97 -5.49
C ASP A 146 2.62 33.51 -5.79
N PHE A 147 2.71 33.09 -7.05
CA PHE A 147 2.52 31.69 -7.44
C PHE A 147 3.55 30.76 -6.79
N GLN A 148 4.84 31.10 -6.86
CA GLN A 148 5.91 30.30 -6.26
C GLN A 148 5.78 30.25 -4.73
N LYS A 149 5.40 31.36 -4.09
CA LYS A 149 5.14 31.39 -2.64
C LYS A 149 3.96 30.50 -2.25
N ASN A 150 2.85 30.59 -2.98
CA ASN A 150 1.67 29.77 -2.73
C ASN A 150 1.96 28.28 -2.98
N TYR A 151 2.81 27.96 -3.97
CA TYR A 151 3.24 26.59 -4.24
C TYR A 151 4.11 26.03 -3.11
N LEU A 152 5.11 26.79 -2.63
CA LEU A 152 5.90 26.39 -1.46
C LEU A 152 5.03 26.20 -0.21
N ALA A 153 4.10 27.13 0.04
CA ALA A 153 3.14 27.02 1.14
C ALA A 153 2.27 25.76 1.02
N PHE A 154 1.84 25.39 -0.19
CA PHE A 154 1.11 24.16 -0.43
C PHE A 154 1.94 22.91 -0.10
N PHE A 155 3.21 22.83 -0.48
CA PHE A 155 4.07 21.68 -0.17
C PHE A 155 4.34 21.51 1.32
N HIS A 156 4.47 22.61 2.06
CA HIS A 156 4.56 22.54 3.52
C HIS A 156 3.28 21.94 4.14
N LYS A 157 2.11 22.33 3.63
CA LYS A 157 0.81 21.81 4.09
C LYS A 157 0.60 20.33 3.78
N LEU A 158 1.28 19.76 2.78
CA LEU A 158 1.18 18.32 2.49
C LEU A 158 1.64 17.45 3.66
N ASN A 159 2.67 17.90 4.39
CA ASN A 159 3.10 17.21 5.60
C ASN A 159 2.01 17.26 6.67
N ASP A 160 1.36 18.40 6.86
CA ASP A 160 0.26 18.54 7.81
C ASP A 160 -0.90 17.61 7.41
N TYR A 161 -1.30 17.59 6.14
CA TYR A 161 -2.32 16.66 5.65
C TYR A 161 -1.97 15.21 5.97
N TYR A 162 -0.71 14.80 5.81
CA TYR A 162 -0.25 13.45 6.14
C TYR A 162 -0.28 13.16 7.65
N GLN A 163 0.09 14.13 8.50
CA GLN A 163 0.13 13.92 9.95
C GLN A 163 -1.26 13.86 10.60
N TYR A 164 -2.25 14.54 10.01
CA TYR A 164 -3.62 14.60 10.53
C TYR A 164 -4.59 13.62 9.86
N PHE A 165 -4.18 12.96 8.77
CA PHE A 165 -4.91 11.89 8.08
C PHE A 165 -4.60 10.52 8.68
#